data_AF-A0A662AK60-F1
#
_entry.id   AF-A0A662AK60-F1
#
_cell.length_a   1.000
_cell.length_b   1.000
_cell.length_c   1.000
_cell.angle_alpha   90.00
_cell.angle_beta   90.00
_cell.angle_gamma   90.00
#
_symmetry.space_group_name_H-M   'P 1'
#
loop_
_entity.id
_entity.type
_entity.pdbx_description
1 polymer ?
#
loop_
_entity_poly.entity_id
_entity_poly.type
_entity_poly.pdbx_seq_one_letter_code
_entity_poly.pdbx_strand_id
1 'polypeptide(L)'
;MNAKILLVVFFTFIVISGFSQKIDKHKIEFDYIKLPKKPLDKSIKNYSSQVILAYEEDITARKQKAQDDYEQALADHPQNIINSKTLYDEEMARYDTAVVAWKNKSFGSKLVEKQMLDENNKPVKPGKYYPPSKPYLEKVYHQKIFNKNMLASTYLNLEGYNNSPEEALIITATLYGFENLEVELKSKAYITTNSSTKQKTETTNYWYEVSYKHPINLKITTYTGEVIIDETFEEFNEYRYAKSKESKGNTSGLNKDRFLQGLQNTIVEKNMKIIDDYINENYGYTKTTRNTIIFRVEPKKHNYDDYQKAFEFVAAGYSLLLSDNTAAIEQINNAIQIWEKAMLESDPSNKKARINSDITIITLLDLAEAYFWVNDFSNSDRCLNKIIGLKPSKKKKKRIENYRSVLKEQKERWEANQ
;
A
#
# COMPACT_ATOMS: atom_id res chain seq x y z
N MET A 1 84.49 -17.82 -11.15
CA MET A 1 84.91 -16.91 -10.06
C MET A 1 84.06 -15.66 -10.17
N ASN A 2 83.33 -15.30 -9.10
CA ASN A 2 82.71 -13.99 -8.78
C ASN A 2 81.41 -14.19 -8.00
N ALA A 3 81.50 -14.09 -6.68
CA ALA A 3 80.35 -13.99 -5.78
C ALA A 3 79.91 -12.52 -5.70
N LYS A 4 78.61 -12.25 -5.93
CA LYS A 4 78.01 -10.93 -5.75
C LYS A 4 77.22 -10.90 -4.44
N ILE A 5 77.51 -9.86 -3.68
CA ILE A 5 77.04 -9.52 -2.33
C ILE A 5 75.58 -9.06 -2.35
N LEU A 6 74.81 -9.57 -1.39
CA LEU A 6 73.44 -9.17 -1.07
C LEU A 6 73.47 -7.92 -0.17
N LEU A 7 72.86 -6.81 -0.61
CA LEU A 7 72.78 -5.56 0.15
C LEU A 7 71.35 -5.39 0.69
N VAL A 8 71.21 -5.43 2.00
CA VAL A 8 69.97 -5.17 2.75
C VAL A 8 69.88 -3.67 2.98
N VAL A 9 68.86 -3.01 2.42
CA VAL A 9 68.52 -1.61 2.71
C VAL A 9 67.38 -1.59 3.73
N PHE A 10 67.66 -1.01 4.89
CA PHE A 10 66.71 -0.73 5.97
C PHE A 10 65.80 0.42 5.54
N PHE A 11 64.50 0.17 5.36
CA PHE A 11 63.50 1.21 5.12
C PHE A 11 62.98 1.74 6.46
N THR A 12 63.45 2.93 6.85
CA THR A 12 62.95 3.63 8.03
C THR A 12 61.52 4.11 7.75
N PHE A 13 60.53 3.45 8.37
CA PHE A 13 59.15 3.92 8.40
C PHE A 13 59.07 5.20 9.26
N ILE A 14 59.02 6.36 8.62
CA ILE A 14 58.54 7.59 9.27
C ILE A 14 57.05 7.41 9.51
N VAL A 15 56.68 7.12 10.76
CA VAL A 15 55.28 7.16 11.21
C VAL A 15 54.84 8.62 11.26
N ILE A 16 54.28 9.11 10.15
CA ILE A 16 53.55 10.39 10.15
C ILE A 16 52.29 10.16 10.96
N SER A 17 52.30 10.59 12.23
CA SER A 17 51.12 10.63 13.07
C SER A 17 50.14 11.62 12.46
N GLY A 18 49.12 11.11 11.77
CA GLY A 18 48.02 11.92 11.26
C GLY A 18 47.34 12.65 12.42
N PHE A 19 47.33 13.98 12.39
CA PHE A 19 46.59 14.82 13.33
C PHE A 19 45.08 14.75 13.01
N SER A 20 44.43 13.63 13.34
CA SER A 20 42.97 13.53 13.28
C SER A 20 42.40 13.69 14.69
N GLN A 21 41.68 14.79 14.92
CA GLN A 21 40.81 14.95 16.08
C GLN A 21 39.73 13.85 16.06
N LYS A 22 39.28 13.38 17.23
CA LYS A 22 38.26 12.31 17.30
C LYS A 22 36.88 12.96 17.37
N ILE A 23 36.05 12.62 16.38
CA ILE A 23 34.70 13.12 16.20
C ILE A 23 33.75 11.96 16.42
N ASP A 24 32.85 12.12 17.38
CA ASP A 24 31.82 11.15 17.69
C ASP A 24 30.49 11.57 17.06
N LYS A 25 29.74 10.58 16.61
CA LYS A 25 28.45 10.76 15.94
C LYS A 25 27.36 10.23 16.84
N HIS A 26 26.48 11.11 17.30
CA HIS A 26 25.33 10.75 18.10
C HIS A 26 24.09 10.74 17.22
N LYS A 27 23.47 9.58 17.07
CA LYS A 27 22.14 9.49 16.45
C LYS A 27 21.11 9.94 17.48
N ILE A 28 20.30 10.92 17.11
CA ILE A 28 19.19 11.39 17.94
C ILE A 28 17.90 11.09 17.19
N GLU A 29 16.99 10.42 17.87
CA GLU A 29 15.61 10.19 17.42
C GLU A 29 14.68 11.03 18.28
N PHE A 30 13.74 11.74 17.64
CA PHE A 30 12.76 12.57 18.33
C PHE A 30 11.51 12.75 17.47
N ASP A 31 10.41 13.08 18.13
CA ASP A 31 9.12 13.35 17.51
C ASP A 31 8.86 14.85 17.38
N TYR A 32 8.12 15.24 16.35
CA TYR A 32 7.66 16.61 16.12
C TYR A 32 6.33 16.61 15.35
N ILE A 33 5.68 17.77 15.30
CA ILE A 33 4.51 17.98 14.44
C ILE A 33 4.98 18.46 13.07
N LYS A 34 4.73 17.66 12.03
CA LYS A 34 4.93 18.04 10.64
C LYS A 34 3.75 18.89 10.18
N LEU A 35 4.04 20.07 9.66
CA LEU A 35 3.03 21.00 9.17
C LEU A 35 2.45 20.55 7.81
N PRO A 36 1.15 20.79 7.56
CA PRO A 36 0.51 20.47 6.28
C PRO A 36 1.09 21.28 5.13
N LYS A 37 1.10 20.73 3.91
CA LYS A 37 1.51 21.47 2.69
C LYS A 37 0.50 22.54 2.28
N LYS A 38 -0.77 22.28 2.53
CA LYS A 38 -1.92 23.10 2.15
C LYS A 38 -2.82 23.24 3.38
N PRO A 39 -2.44 24.05 4.38
CA PRO A 39 -3.24 24.19 5.59
C PRO A 39 -4.66 24.63 5.27
N LEU A 40 -5.60 24.11 6.06
CA LEU A 40 -7.00 24.52 6.01
C LEU A 40 -7.17 25.87 6.69
N ASP A 41 -8.33 26.50 6.48
CA ASP A 41 -8.70 27.71 7.19
C ASP A 41 -8.62 27.49 8.71
N LYS A 42 -8.06 28.47 9.44
CA LYS A 42 -7.88 28.43 10.89
C LYS A 42 -9.20 28.26 11.65
N SER A 43 -10.35 28.59 11.06
CA SER A 43 -11.68 28.37 11.63
C SER A 43 -12.08 26.89 11.68
N ILE A 44 -11.51 26.04 10.84
CA ILE A 44 -11.84 24.61 10.79
C ILE A 44 -11.16 23.90 11.96
N LYS A 45 -11.97 23.29 12.84
CA LYS A 45 -11.50 22.51 14.00
C LYS A 45 -11.92 21.06 13.97
N ASN A 46 -13.02 20.78 13.26
CA ASN A 46 -13.69 19.51 13.29
C ASN A 46 -13.67 18.87 11.89
N TYR A 47 -13.65 17.54 11.86
CA TYR A 47 -13.87 16.78 10.65
C TYR A 47 -14.81 15.60 10.92
N SER A 48 -15.46 15.14 9.87
CA SER A 48 -16.20 13.89 9.81
C SER A 48 -15.78 13.14 8.57
N SER A 49 -15.85 11.81 8.61
CA SER A 49 -15.48 10.99 7.47
C SER A 49 -16.49 9.90 7.17
N GLN A 50 -16.62 9.57 5.89
CA GLN A 50 -17.52 8.55 5.41
C GLN A 50 -16.98 7.84 4.18
N VAL A 51 -17.44 6.61 4.00
CA VAL A 51 -17.12 5.77 2.85
C VAL A 51 -18.40 5.40 2.14
N ILE A 52 -18.41 5.58 0.82
CA ILE A 52 -19.52 5.23 -0.07
C ILE A 52 -19.07 4.04 -0.94
N LEU A 53 -19.89 3.00 -1.00
CA LEU A 53 -19.71 1.87 -1.92
C LEU A 53 -20.69 2.03 -3.08
N ALA A 54 -20.23 2.57 -4.21
CA ALA A 54 -21.12 2.90 -5.33
C ALA A 54 -21.80 1.66 -5.96
N TYR A 55 -21.27 0.47 -5.69
CA TYR A 55 -21.75 -0.82 -6.21
C TYR A 55 -22.64 -1.60 -5.23
N GLU A 56 -22.88 -1.09 -4.01
CA GLU A 56 -23.63 -1.81 -2.98
C GLU A 56 -25.12 -1.97 -3.33
N GLU A 57 -25.71 -0.94 -3.93
CA GLU A 57 -27.12 -0.94 -4.33
C GLU A 57 -27.40 -1.97 -5.44
N ASP A 58 -26.57 -2.05 -6.47
CA ASP A 58 -26.69 -3.07 -7.55
C ASP A 58 -26.62 -4.49 -6.99
N ILE A 59 -25.68 -4.76 -6.07
CA ILE A 59 -25.56 -6.08 -5.43
C ILE A 59 -26.84 -6.41 -4.65
N THR A 60 -27.40 -5.42 -3.95
CA THR A 60 -28.61 -5.59 -3.15
C THR A 60 -29.82 -5.88 -4.03
N ALA A 61 -29.99 -5.13 -5.13
CA ALA A 61 -31.05 -5.34 -6.10
C ALA A 61 -30.98 -6.73 -6.75
N ARG A 62 -29.77 -7.19 -7.12
CA ARG A 62 -29.56 -8.54 -7.69
C ARG A 62 -29.89 -9.65 -6.71
N LYS A 63 -29.56 -9.47 -5.42
CA LYS A 63 -29.92 -10.42 -4.35
C LYS A 63 -31.42 -10.47 -4.13
N GLN A 64 -32.07 -9.31 -4.09
CA GLN A 64 -33.52 -9.25 -3.94
C GLN A 64 -34.22 -9.93 -5.11
N LYS A 65 -33.79 -9.66 -6.35
CA LYS A 65 -34.33 -10.33 -7.53
C LYS A 65 -34.19 -11.85 -7.47
N ALA A 66 -33.02 -12.37 -7.08
CA ALA A 66 -32.83 -13.81 -6.95
C ALA A 66 -33.73 -14.43 -5.86
N GLN A 67 -34.03 -13.67 -4.81
CA GLN A 67 -34.97 -14.07 -3.75
C GLN A 67 -36.41 -14.08 -4.28
N ASP A 68 -36.82 -13.04 -4.99
CA ASP A 68 -38.16 -12.94 -5.58
C ASP A 68 -38.42 -14.06 -6.60
N ASP A 69 -37.44 -14.31 -7.50
CA ASP A 69 -37.49 -15.38 -8.50
C ASP A 69 -37.59 -16.77 -7.81
N TYR A 70 -36.88 -16.96 -6.70
CA TYR A 70 -36.95 -18.19 -5.90
C TYR A 70 -38.32 -18.38 -5.23
N GLU A 71 -38.86 -17.33 -4.62
CA GLU A 71 -40.17 -17.35 -3.95
C GLU A 71 -41.29 -17.62 -4.95
N GLN A 72 -41.23 -17.00 -6.12
CA GLN A 72 -42.17 -17.26 -7.22
C GLN A 72 -42.06 -18.71 -7.69
N ALA A 73 -40.85 -19.21 -7.97
CA ALA A 73 -40.66 -20.59 -8.39
C ALA A 73 -41.15 -21.60 -7.33
N LEU A 74 -40.99 -21.29 -6.05
CA LEU A 74 -41.46 -22.11 -4.94
C LEU A 74 -43.00 -22.11 -4.85
N ALA A 75 -43.64 -20.97 -5.08
CA ALA A 75 -45.10 -20.86 -5.13
C ALA A 75 -45.70 -21.64 -6.31
N ASP A 76 -45.03 -21.63 -7.46
CA ASP A 76 -45.45 -22.34 -8.67
C ASP A 76 -45.15 -23.85 -8.61
N HIS A 77 -44.24 -24.29 -7.71
CA HIS A 77 -43.76 -25.67 -7.64
C HIS A 77 -44.87 -26.72 -7.46
N PRO A 78 -45.88 -26.55 -6.58
CA PRO A 78 -46.98 -27.49 -6.45
C PRO A 78 -47.77 -27.66 -7.76
N GLN A 79 -48.06 -26.55 -8.45
CA GLN A 79 -48.78 -26.59 -9.72
C GLN A 79 -47.93 -27.25 -10.82
N ASN A 80 -46.63 -27.00 -10.83
CA ASN A 80 -45.69 -27.64 -11.75
C ASN A 80 -45.63 -29.16 -11.55
N ILE A 81 -45.73 -29.66 -10.31
CA ILE A 81 -45.84 -31.09 -10.03
C ILE A 81 -47.15 -31.65 -10.60
N ILE A 82 -48.28 -30.98 -10.37
CA ILE A 82 -49.59 -31.42 -10.87
C ILE A 82 -49.60 -31.48 -12.40
N ASN A 83 -49.10 -30.42 -13.07
CA ASN A 83 -49.03 -30.34 -14.52
C ASN A 83 -48.11 -31.43 -15.09
N SER A 84 -46.92 -31.62 -14.50
CA SER A 84 -45.97 -32.65 -14.92
C SER A 84 -46.55 -34.07 -14.76
N LYS A 85 -47.26 -34.34 -13.65
CA LYS A 85 -47.92 -35.61 -13.41
C LYS A 85 -49.05 -35.87 -14.41
N THR A 86 -49.85 -34.84 -14.72
CA THR A 86 -50.94 -34.93 -15.70
C THR A 86 -50.41 -35.27 -17.10
N LEU A 87 -49.35 -34.58 -17.55
CA LEU A 87 -48.71 -34.86 -18.83
C LEU A 87 -48.16 -36.29 -18.91
N TYR A 88 -47.55 -36.78 -17.81
CA TYR A 88 -47.06 -38.15 -17.73
C TYR A 88 -48.20 -39.18 -17.84
N ASP A 89 -49.31 -38.94 -17.15
CA ASP A 89 -50.47 -39.84 -17.16
C ASP A 89 -51.16 -39.86 -18.54
N GLU A 90 -51.24 -38.71 -19.21
CA GLU A 90 -51.70 -38.63 -20.60
C GLU A 90 -50.78 -39.40 -21.57
N GLU A 91 -49.46 -39.27 -21.41
CA GLU A 91 -48.47 -39.99 -22.22
C GLU A 91 -48.58 -41.51 -22.02
N MET A 92 -48.75 -41.94 -20.76
CA MET A 92 -48.98 -43.35 -20.43
C MET A 92 -50.26 -43.89 -21.06
N ALA A 93 -51.36 -43.13 -21.00
CA ALA A 93 -52.63 -43.51 -21.62
C ALA A 93 -52.54 -43.59 -23.16
N ARG A 94 -51.79 -42.67 -23.79
CA ARG A 94 -51.48 -42.73 -25.22
C ARG A 94 -50.67 -43.98 -25.57
N TYR A 95 -49.66 -44.30 -24.75
CA TYR A 95 -48.87 -45.52 -24.92
C TYR A 95 -49.75 -46.77 -24.81
N ASP A 96 -50.59 -46.87 -23.77
CA ASP A 96 -51.47 -48.04 -23.57
C ASP A 96 -52.44 -48.22 -24.75
N THR A 97 -53.01 -47.12 -25.25
CA THR A 97 -53.87 -47.12 -26.45
C THR A 97 -53.09 -47.58 -27.69
N ALA A 98 -51.87 -47.06 -27.90
CA ALA A 98 -51.01 -47.42 -29.02
C ALA A 98 -50.59 -48.90 -28.96
N VAL A 99 -50.34 -49.46 -27.78
CA VAL A 99 -50.02 -50.88 -27.58
C VAL A 99 -51.20 -51.77 -27.95
N VAL A 100 -52.42 -51.40 -27.56
CA VAL A 100 -53.65 -52.13 -27.95
C VAL A 100 -53.83 -52.10 -29.47
N ALA A 101 -53.72 -50.93 -30.10
CA ALA A 101 -53.81 -50.78 -31.55
C ALA A 101 -52.73 -51.59 -32.28
N TRP A 102 -51.48 -51.56 -31.80
CA TRP A 102 -50.39 -52.36 -32.35
C TRP A 102 -50.63 -53.86 -32.20
N LYS A 103 -51.13 -54.33 -31.05
CA LYS A 103 -51.46 -55.75 -30.84
C LYS A 103 -52.52 -56.23 -31.82
N ASN A 104 -53.55 -55.42 -32.10
CA ASN A 104 -54.66 -55.75 -33.00
C ASN A 104 -54.33 -55.68 -34.51
N LYS A 105 -53.18 -55.14 -34.93
CA LYS A 105 -52.74 -55.16 -36.35
C LYS A 105 -52.39 -56.60 -36.82
N SER A 106 -52.78 -56.95 -38.04
CA SER A 106 -52.50 -58.28 -38.65
C SER A 106 -50.99 -58.53 -38.87
N PHE A 107 -50.56 -59.80 -38.90
CA PHE A 107 -49.15 -60.18 -39.11
C PHE A 107 -48.60 -59.68 -40.46
N GLY A 108 -49.41 -59.70 -41.52
CA GLY A 108 -49.04 -59.18 -42.84
C GLY A 108 -48.82 -57.66 -42.85
N SER A 109 -49.68 -56.90 -42.16
CA SER A 109 -49.54 -55.44 -42.05
C SER A 109 -48.29 -55.01 -41.27
N LYS A 110 -47.91 -55.78 -40.23
CA LYS A 110 -46.70 -55.53 -39.43
C LYS A 110 -45.41 -55.79 -40.20
N LEU A 111 -45.42 -56.72 -41.16
CA LEU A 111 -44.27 -57.09 -41.98
C LEU A 111 -44.01 -56.07 -43.09
N VAL A 112 -45.06 -55.61 -43.78
CA VAL A 112 -44.98 -54.58 -44.83
C VAL A 112 -44.49 -53.24 -44.26
N GLU A 113 -45.02 -52.81 -43.11
CA GLU A 113 -44.58 -51.56 -42.47
C GLU A 113 -43.10 -51.61 -42.06
N LYS A 114 -42.63 -52.74 -41.51
CA LYS A 114 -41.23 -52.92 -41.12
C LYS A 114 -40.26 -52.92 -42.31
N GLN A 115 -40.71 -53.41 -43.47
CA GLN A 115 -39.89 -53.49 -44.69
C GLN A 115 -39.88 -52.19 -45.51
N MET A 116 -40.94 -51.38 -45.41
CA MET A 116 -41.09 -50.11 -46.14
C MET A 116 -40.58 -48.88 -45.37
N LEU A 117 -40.63 -48.90 -44.03
CA LEU A 117 -40.29 -47.74 -43.19
C LEU A 117 -38.99 -47.90 -42.40
N ASP A 118 -38.36 -49.08 -42.44
CA ASP A 118 -37.14 -49.45 -41.69
C ASP A 118 -37.14 -49.08 -40.18
N GLU A 119 -38.32 -48.89 -39.59
CA GLU A 119 -38.52 -48.52 -38.20
C GLU A 119 -39.31 -49.61 -37.45
N ASN A 120 -38.91 -49.86 -36.20
CA ASN A 120 -39.54 -50.85 -35.33
C ASN A 120 -40.85 -50.29 -34.76
N ASN A 121 -41.99 -50.60 -35.38
CA ASN A 121 -43.32 -50.03 -35.06
C ASN A 121 -43.93 -50.40 -33.69
N LYS A 122 -43.15 -50.98 -32.76
CA LYS A 122 -43.64 -51.29 -31.41
C LYS A 122 -43.65 -50.00 -30.57
N PRO A 123 -44.78 -49.59 -29.97
CA PRO A 123 -44.80 -48.44 -29.06
C PRO A 123 -43.76 -48.58 -27.95
N VAL A 124 -43.02 -47.51 -27.69
CA VAL A 124 -42.00 -47.45 -26.63
C VAL A 124 -42.67 -46.98 -25.34
N LYS A 125 -42.46 -47.71 -24.25
CA LYS A 125 -43.02 -47.35 -22.95
C LYS A 125 -42.37 -46.05 -22.45
N PRO A 126 -43.16 -45.05 -21.99
CA PRO A 126 -42.61 -43.88 -21.31
C PRO A 126 -41.73 -44.28 -20.12
N GLY A 127 -40.72 -43.46 -19.83
CA GLY A 127 -39.81 -43.68 -18.70
C GLY A 127 -40.50 -43.70 -17.34
N LYS A 128 -39.73 -43.89 -16.26
CA LYS A 128 -40.26 -43.67 -14.90
C LYS A 128 -40.61 -42.19 -14.72
N TYR A 129 -41.72 -41.89 -14.05
CA TYR A 129 -42.04 -40.52 -13.67
C TYR A 129 -41.01 -39.98 -12.68
N TYR A 130 -40.49 -38.79 -12.96
CA TYR A 130 -39.65 -38.02 -12.05
C TYR A 130 -40.30 -36.67 -11.83
N PRO A 131 -40.71 -36.31 -10.60
CA PRO A 131 -41.31 -35.02 -10.34
C PRO A 131 -40.30 -33.89 -10.56
N PRO A 132 -40.75 -32.68 -10.95
CA PRO A 132 -39.89 -31.51 -11.05
C PRO A 132 -39.11 -31.29 -9.74
N SER A 133 -37.80 -31.04 -9.86
CA SER A 133 -36.96 -30.76 -8.70
C SER A 133 -37.46 -29.54 -7.94
N LYS A 134 -37.30 -29.56 -6.62
CA LYS A 134 -37.62 -28.39 -5.79
C LYS A 134 -36.74 -27.21 -6.21
N PRO A 135 -37.29 -26.01 -6.41
CA PRO A 135 -36.51 -24.82 -6.67
C PRO A 135 -35.46 -24.60 -5.58
N TYR A 136 -34.35 -23.97 -5.95
CA TYR A 136 -33.29 -23.57 -5.03
C TYR A 136 -32.96 -22.10 -5.25
N LEU A 137 -32.52 -21.42 -4.19
CA LEU A 137 -32.12 -20.04 -4.26
C LEU A 137 -30.78 -19.93 -5.01
N GLU A 138 -30.77 -19.20 -6.12
CA GLU A 138 -29.55 -18.96 -6.89
C GLU A 138 -28.57 -18.11 -6.08
N LYS A 139 -27.30 -18.55 -6.04
CA LYS A 139 -26.25 -17.79 -5.37
C LYS A 139 -25.79 -16.63 -6.25
N VAL A 140 -26.08 -15.40 -5.81
CA VAL A 140 -25.57 -14.19 -6.48
C VAL A 140 -24.09 -14.00 -6.17
N TYR A 141 -23.23 -14.18 -7.17
CA TYR A 141 -21.81 -13.87 -7.08
C TYR A 141 -21.58 -12.35 -7.23
N HIS A 142 -20.82 -11.78 -6.29
CA HIS A 142 -20.53 -10.36 -6.24
C HIS A 142 -19.16 -10.08 -5.61
N GLN A 143 -18.63 -8.87 -5.85
CA GLN A 143 -17.46 -8.36 -5.16
C GLN A 143 -17.71 -8.16 -3.65
N LYS A 144 -16.66 -8.13 -2.84
CA LYS A 144 -16.77 -7.94 -1.40
C LYS A 144 -17.47 -6.62 -1.07
N ILE A 145 -18.43 -6.68 -0.14
CA ILE A 145 -19.00 -5.49 0.50
C ILE A 145 -18.12 -5.17 1.71
N PHE A 146 -17.46 -4.01 1.69
CA PHE A 146 -16.55 -3.59 2.76
C PHE A 146 -17.30 -2.93 3.91
N ASN A 147 -16.74 -3.01 5.12
CA ASN A 147 -17.28 -2.28 6.27
C ASN A 147 -16.90 -0.79 6.13
N LYS A 148 -17.89 0.04 5.76
CA LYS A 148 -17.74 1.49 5.56
C LYS A 148 -17.16 2.21 6.78
N ASN A 149 -17.69 1.92 7.97
CA ASN A 149 -17.27 2.56 9.22
C ASN A 149 -15.82 2.21 9.56
N MET A 150 -15.44 0.94 9.40
CA MET A 150 -14.06 0.50 9.62
C MET A 150 -13.11 1.22 8.67
N LEU A 151 -13.41 1.24 7.37
CA LEU A 151 -12.58 1.94 6.38
C LEU A 151 -12.45 3.44 6.69
N ALA A 152 -13.55 4.11 7.04
CA ALA A 152 -13.53 5.53 7.41
C ALA A 152 -12.66 5.76 8.66
N SER A 153 -12.89 4.99 9.73
CA SER A 153 -12.14 5.14 10.99
C SER A 153 -10.66 4.77 10.90
N THR A 154 -10.28 3.94 9.93
CA THR A 154 -8.89 3.49 9.77
C THR A 154 -8.10 4.43 8.85
N TYR A 155 -8.70 4.91 7.76
CA TYR A 155 -7.96 5.56 6.67
C TYR A 155 -8.38 7.01 6.36
N LEU A 156 -9.49 7.50 6.93
CA LEU A 156 -9.97 8.86 6.67
C LEU A 156 -9.86 9.69 7.95
N ASN A 157 -8.68 9.68 8.55
CA ASN A 157 -8.35 10.47 9.73
C ASN A 157 -7.59 11.72 9.32
N LEU A 158 -7.95 12.85 9.93
CA LEU A 158 -7.28 14.12 9.71
C LEU A 158 -6.54 14.52 10.99
N GLU A 159 -5.24 14.27 11.03
CA GLU A 159 -4.41 14.54 12.21
C GLU A 159 -4.37 16.03 12.56
N GLY A 160 -4.47 16.35 13.85
CA GLY A 160 -4.51 17.72 14.36
C GLY A 160 -5.90 18.34 14.47
N TYR A 161 -6.96 17.60 14.14
CA TYR A 161 -8.35 18.05 14.18
C TYR A 161 -9.22 17.11 15.02
N ASN A 162 -10.37 17.58 15.48
CA ASN A 162 -11.31 16.79 16.25
C ASN A 162 -12.25 16.02 15.32
N ASN A 163 -12.47 14.72 15.58
CA ASN A 163 -13.51 13.98 14.88
C ASN A 163 -14.87 14.30 15.53
N SER A 164 -15.61 15.23 14.93
CA SER A 164 -16.90 15.74 15.41
C SER A 164 -17.73 16.20 14.21
N PRO A 165 -19.05 15.95 14.18
CA PRO A 165 -19.91 16.36 13.07
C PRO A 165 -20.26 17.86 13.06
N GLU A 166 -20.04 18.58 14.15
CA GLU A 166 -20.38 20.00 14.27
C GLU A 166 -19.43 20.86 13.43
N GLU A 167 -19.97 21.69 12.52
CA GLU A 167 -19.20 22.55 11.61
C GLU A 167 -18.00 21.84 10.95
N ALA A 168 -18.21 20.57 10.62
CA ALA A 168 -17.15 19.65 10.23
C ALA A 168 -16.76 19.80 8.76
N LEU A 169 -15.46 19.70 8.50
CA LEU A 169 -14.97 19.28 7.20
C LEU A 169 -15.46 17.84 6.91
N ILE A 170 -16.00 17.58 5.73
CA ILE A 170 -16.51 16.25 5.36
C ILE A 170 -15.53 15.58 4.40
N ILE A 171 -14.94 14.47 4.83
CA ILE A 171 -14.02 13.64 4.03
C ILE A 171 -14.79 12.41 3.53
N THR A 172 -14.96 12.30 2.22
CA THR A 172 -15.69 11.19 1.59
C THR A 172 -14.77 10.41 0.66
N ALA A 173 -14.70 9.10 0.85
CA ALA A 173 -14.09 8.19 -0.12
C ALA A 173 -15.17 7.34 -0.81
N THR A 174 -15.27 7.44 -2.14
CA THR A 174 -16.24 6.70 -2.95
C THR A 174 -15.54 5.58 -3.70
N LEU A 175 -15.82 4.33 -3.32
CA LEU A 175 -15.30 3.12 -3.96
C LEU A 175 -16.22 2.72 -5.11
N TYR A 176 -15.70 2.75 -6.34
CA TYR A 176 -16.48 2.43 -7.54
C TYR A 176 -16.60 0.92 -7.82
N GLY A 177 -15.77 0.11 -7.17
CA GLY A 177 -15.84 -1.34 -7.26
C GLY A 177 -14.62 -1.97 -7.92
N PHE A 178 -14.51 -3.27 -7.72
CA PHE A 178 -13.44 -4.10 -8.24
C PHE A 178 -13.73 -4.49 -9.67
N GLU A 179 -12.83 -4.08 -10.56
CA GLU A 179 -12.86 -4.46 -11.96
C GLU A 179 -11.68 -5.38 -12.24
N ASN A 180 -11.92 -6.47 -12.94
CA ASN A 180 -10.86 -7.35 -13.41
C ASN A 180 -11.14 -7.82 -14.83
N LEU A 181 -10.06 -7.99 -15.59
CA LEU A 181 -10.12 -8.72 -16.86
C LEU A 181 -10.33 -10.22 -16.60
N GLU A 182 -10.48 -10.99 -17.66
CA GLU A 182 -10.62 -12.44 -17.54
C GLU A 182 -9.45 -13.05 -16.75
N VAL A 183 -9.76 -13.97 -15.84
CA VAL A 183 -8.75 -14.67 -15.05
C VAL A 183 -8.25 -15.86 -15.87
N GLU A 184 -6.98 -15.82 -16.24
CA GLU A 184 -6.35 -16.85 -17.06
C GLU A 184 -5.72 -17.93 -16.19
N LEU A 185 -6.02 -19.20 -16.49
CA LEU A 185 -5.29 -20.34 -15.93
C LEU A 185 -4.04 -20.60 -16.77
N LYS A 186 -2.86 -20.44 -16.16
CA LYS A 186 -1.56 -20.70 -16.80
C LYS A 186 -0.91 -21.95 -16.22
N SER A 187 0.02 -22.51 -16.99
CA SER A 187 0.84 -23.64 -16.56
C SER A 187 2.26 -23.57 -17.11
N LYS A 188 3.22 -24.15 -16.39
CA LYS A 188 4.60 -24.32 -16.86
C LYS A 188 5.19 -25.62 -16.32
N ALA A 189 5.91 -26.34 -17.19
CA ALA A 189 6.66 -27.52 -16.82
C ALA A 189 7.98 -27.13 -16.13
N TYR A 190 8.27 -27.81 -15.02
CA TYR A 190 9.51 -27.69 -14.27
C TYR A 190 10.21 -29.04 -14.24
N ILE A 191 11.48 -29.06 -14.63
CA ILE A 191 12.32 -30.25 -14.54
C ILE A 191 13.10 -30.17 -13.23
N THR A 192 12.86 -31.13 -12.34
CA THR A 192 13.65 -31.28 -11.12
C THR A 192 14.59 -32.47 -11.28
N THR A 193 15.88 -32.27 -11.04
CA THR A 193 16.87 -33.37 -11.07
C THR A 193 17.12 -33.84 -9.66
N ASN A 194 16.95 -35.13 -9.40
CA ASN A 194 17.35 -35.73 -8.13
C ASN A 194 18.87 -35.66 -8.00
N SER A 195 19.36 -35.01 -6.94
CA SER A 195 20.78 -34.72 -6.71
C SER A 195 21.64 -35.99 -6.69
N SER A 196 21.07 -37.08 -6.17
CA SER A 196 21.74 -38.36 -5.90
C SER A 196 21.63 -39.35 -7.06
N THR A 197 20.45 -39.50 -7.66
CA THR A 197 20.23 -40.48 -8.75
C THR A 197 20.39 -39.89 -10.15
N LYS A 198 20.57 -38.56 -10.27
CA LYS A 198 20.56 -37.79 -11.53
C LYS A 198 19.31 -37.99 -12.40
N GLN A 199 18.26 -38.64 -11.88
CA GLN A 199 16.98 -38.79 -12.55
C GLN A 199 16.28 -37.44 -12.66
N LYS A 200 15.68 -37.19 -13.82
CA LYS A 200 14.89 -36.00 -14.10
C LYS A 200 13.41 -36.33 -13.93
N THR A 201 12.70 -35.57 -13.11
CA THR A 201 11.25 -35.61 -12.99
C THR A 201 10.68 -34.32 -13.54
N GLU A 202 9.77 -34.43 -14.50
CA GLU A 202 9.00 -33.29 -15.00
C GLU A 202 7.74 -33.12 -14.14
N THR A 203 7.44 -31.89 -13.73
CA THR A 203 6.18 -31.56 -13.08
C THR A 203 5.62 -30.26 -13.61
N THR A 204 4.36 -30.29 -14.03
CA THR A 204 3.63 -29.08 -14.45
C THR A 204 3.05 -28.37 -13.24
N ASN A 205 3.39 -27.11 -13.06
CA ASN A 205 2.73 -26.25 -12.08
C ASN A 205 1.68 -25.39 -12.77
N TYR A 206 0.59 -25.09 -12.06
CA TYR A 206 -0.55 -24.29 -12.52
C TYR A 206 -0.75 -23.06 -11.62
N TRP A 207 -1.22 -21.94 -12.17
CA TRP A 207 -1.58 -20.73 -11.41
C TRP A 207 -2.59 -19.86 -12.17
N TYR A 208 -3.20 -18.89 -11.48
CA TYR A 208 -4.02 -17.86 -12.10
C TYR A 208 -3.24 -16.57 -12.33
N GLU A 209 -3.53 -15.90 -13.44
CA GLU A 209 -3.08 -14.54 -13.75
C GLU A 209 -4.30 -13.65 -13.99
N VAL A 210 -4.24 -12.40 -13.53
CA VAL A 210 -5.33 -11.43 -13.72
C VAL A 210 -4.81 -10.00 -13.69
N SER A 211 -5.43 -9.15 -14.50
CA SER A 211 -5.30 -7.69 -14.39
C SER A 211 -6.54 -7.11 -13.73
N TYR A 212 -6.36 -6.27 -12.72
CA TYR A 212 -7.45 -5.75 -11.90
C TYR A 212 -7.21 -4.31 -11.44
N LYS A 213 -8.26 -3.59 -11.10
CA LYS A 213 -8.22 -2.24 -10.52
C LYS A 213 -9.40 -2.02 -9.57
N HIS A 214 -9.32 -0.95 -8.78
CA HIS A 214 -10.39 -0.55 -7.88
C HIS A 214 -10.36 0.98 -7.72
N PRO A 215 -11.06 1.71 -8.61
CA PRO A 215 -11.10 3.16 -8.57
C PRO A 215 -11.72 3.68 -7.26
N ILE A 216 -11.11 4.71 -6.67
CA ILE A 216 -11.61 5.41 -5.49
C ILE A 216 -11.51 6.92 -5.73
N ASN A 217 -12.61 7.65 -5.53
CA ASN A 217 -12.61 9.11 -5.52
C ASN A 217 -12.50 9.61 -4.09
N LEU A 218 -11.64 10.61 -3.86
CA LEU A 218 -11.55 11.37 -2.63
C LEU A 218 -12.22 12.72 -2.85
N LYS A 219 -13.20 13.04 -2.00
CA LYS A 219 -13.84 14.34 -1.93
C LYS A 219 -13.72 14.92 -0.53
N ILE A 220 -13.30 16.18 -0.42
CA ILE A 220 -13.29 16.91 0.83
C ILE A 220 -14.07 18.21 0.63
N THR A 221 -15.06 18.44 1.48
CA THR A 221 -15.87 19.66 1.47
C THR A 221 -15.87 20.34 2.84
N THR A 222 -15.98 21.66 2.85
CA THR A 222 -16.24 22.41 4.08
C THR A 222 -17.69 22.20 4.56
N TYR A 223 -17.99 22.64 5.78
CA TYR A 223 -19.35 22.64 6.31
C TYR A 223 -20.31 23.56 5.52
N THR A 224 -19.77 24.53 4.77
CA THR A 224 -20.54 25.41 3.88
C THR A 224 -20.80 24.79 2.50
N GLY A 225 -20.21 23.62 2.21
CA GLY A 225 -20.35 22.91 0.94
C GLY A 225 -19.30 23.30 -0.12
N GLU A 226 -18.31 24.13 0.22
CA GLU A 226 -17.20 24.42 -0.67
C GLU A 226 -16.34 23.15 -0.88
N VAL A 227 -15.99 22.87 -2.13
CA VAL A 227 -15.18 21.71 -2.50
C VAL A 227 -13.70 22.09 -2.44
N ILE A 228 -12.95 21.44 -1.54
CA ILE A 228 -11.49 21.59 -1.43
C ILE A 228 -10.78 20.67 -2.42
N ILE A 229 -11.27 19.44 -2.55
CA ILE A 229 -10.80 18.44 -3.51
C ILE A 229 -11.94 17.53 -3.92
N ASP A 230 -11.95 17.11 -5.17
CA ASP A 230 -12.80 16.07 -5.72
C ASP A 230 -12.03 15.38 -6.85
N GLU A 231 -11.23 14.38 -6.48
CA GLU A 231 -10.26 13.76 -7.39
C GLU A 231 -10.27 12.24 -7.29
N THR A 232 -10.09 11.59 -8.44
CA THR A 232 -9.74 10.17 -8.53
C THR A 232 -8.28 10.08 -8.92
N PHE A 233 -7.44 9.54 -8.03
CA PHE A 233 -6.01 9.39 -8.30
C PHE A 233 -5.79 8.49 -9.52
N GLU A 234 -4.91 8.90 -10.43
CA GLU A 234 -4.63 8.19 -11.69
C GLU A 234 -4.24 6.72 -11.43
N GLU A 235 -3.41 6.48 -10.42
CA GLU A 235 -2.94 5.14 -10.04
C GLU A 235 -4.03 4.18 -9.53
N PHE A 236 -5.26 4.67 -9.29
CA PHE A 236 -6.41 3.84 -8.93
C PHE A 236 -7.19 3.37 -10.15
N ASN A 237 -7.02 4.05 -11.29
CA ASN A 237 -7.66 3.74 -12.56
C ASN A 237 -6.82 2.81 -13.45
N GLU A 238 -5.54 2.64 -13.14
CA GLU A 238 -4.63 1.75 -13.86
C GLU A 238 -4.81 0.28 -13.46
N TYR A 239 -4.82 -0.61 -14.47
CA TYR A 239 -4.83 -2.05 -14.23
C TYR A 239 -3.51 -2.52 -13.63
N ARG A 240 -3.60 -3.24 -12.52
CA ARG A 240 -2.50 -3.91 -11.84
C ARG A 240 -2.52 -5.40 -12.17
N TYR A 241 -1.35 -5.97 -12.38
CA TYR A 241 -1.20 -7.40 -12.64
C TYR A 241 -1.00 -8.18 -11.34
N ALA A 242 -1.63 -9.34 -11.21
CA ALA A 242 -1.36 -10.29 -10.13
C ALA A 242 -1.33 -11.74 -10.63
N LYS A 243 -0.53 -12.54 -9.92
CA LYS A 243 -0.41 -13.99 -10.10
C LYS A 243 -0.71 -14.71 -8.77
N SER A 244 -1.47 -15.79 -8.82
CA SER A 244 -1.72 -16.63 -7.65
C SER A 244 -0.48 -17.46 -7.27
N LYS A 245 -0.50 -18.06 -6.08
CA LYS A 245 0.46 -19.13 -5.76
C LYS A 245 0.32 -20.27 -6.77
N GLU A 246 1.45 -20.92 -7.07
CA GLU A 246 1.48 -22.08 -7.96
C GLU A 246 1.00 -23.36 -7.23
N SER A 247 0.25 -24.20 -7.93
CA SER A 247 -0.15 -25.54 -7.51
C SER A 247 0.60 -26.58 -8.34
N LYS A 248 1.30 -27.50 -7.66
CA LYS A 248 2.16 -28.50 -8.29
C LYS A 248 1.36 -29.72 -8.76
N GLY A 249 1.48 -30.08 -10.03
CA GLY A 249 0.94 -31.32 -10.60
C GLY A 249 -0.56 -31.32 -10.93
N ASN A 250 -1.37 -30.48 -10.26
CA ASN A 250 -2.81 -30.36 -10.52
C ASN A 250 -3.36 -28.97 -10.12
N THR A 251 -4.62 -28.73 -10.43
CA THR A 251 -5.34 -27.47 -10.12
C THR A 251 -6.16 -27.52 -8.82
N SER A 252 -6.22 -28.65 -8.11
CA SER A 252 -7.09 -28.83 -6.93
C SER A 252 -6.74 -27.90 -5.76
N GLY A 253 -5.49 -27.43 -5.68
CA GLY A 253 -5.04 -26.45 -4.68
C GLY A 253 -5.34 -24.99 -5.05
N LEU A 254 -5.81 -24.72 -6.28
CA LEU A 254 -6.13 -23.38 -6.75
C LEU A 254 -7.59 -23.03 -6.43
N ASN A 255 -7.83 -21.80 -6.00
CA ASN A 255 -9.17 -21.28 -5.75
C ASN A 255 -9.26 -19.85 -6.30
N LYS A 256 -9.97 -19.70 -7.44
CA LYS A 256 -10.13 -18.43 -8.16
C LYS A 256 -10.81 -17.38 -7.29
N ASP A 257 -11.90 -17.75 -6.61
CA ASP A 257 -12.67 -16.82 -5.78
C ASP A 257 -11.85 -16.28 -4.61
N ARG A 258 -11.13 -17.17 -3.90
CA ARG A 258 -10.24 -16.78 -2.80
C ARG A 258 -9.10 -15.90 -3.30
N PHE A 259 -8.55 -16.19 -4.49
CA PHE A 259 -7.52 -15.36 -5.10
C PHE A 259 -8.04 -13.94 -5.37
N LEU A 260 -9.19 -13.81 -6.05
CA LEU A 260 -9.81 -12.51 -6.34
C LEU A 260 -10.21 -11.74 -5.07
N GLN A 261 -10.77 -12.41 -4.06
CA GLN A 261 -11.09 -11.79 -2.77
C GLN A 261 -9.84 -11.25 -2.06
N GLY A 262 -8.72 -11.96 -2.16
CA GLY A 262 -7.43 -11.49 -1.66
C GLY A 262 -6.99 -10.20 -2.36
N LEU A 263 -7.11 -10.15 -3.68
CA LEU A 263 -6.77 -8.95 -4.46
C LEU A 263 -7.65 -7.75 -4.11
N GLN A 264 -8.96 -7.97 -3.90
CA GLN A 264 -9.89 -6.94 -3.47
C GLN A 264 -9.50 -6.31 -2.14
N ASN A 265 -9.12 -7.11 -1.14
CA ASN A 265 -8.65 -6.58 0.15
C ASN A 265 -7.37 -5.77 -0.04
N THR A 266 -6.37 -6.36 -0.70
CA THR A 266 -5.07 -5.73 -0.90
C THR A 266 -5.17 -4.39 -1.63
N ILE A 267 -6.00 -4.30 -2.69
CA ILE A 267 -6.10 -3.07 -3.47
C ILE A 267 -6.86 -1.97 -2.73
N VAL A 268 -7.93 -2.31 -2.01
CA VAL A 268 -8.66 -1.33 -1.20
C VAL A 268 -7.78 -0.83 -0.06
N GLU A 269 -7.11 -1.72 0.68
CA GLU A 269 -6.19 -1.34 1.75
C GLU A 269 -5.07 -0.43 1.24
N LYS A 270 -4.46 -0.78 0.09
CA LYS A 270 -3.39 0.04 -0.51
C LYS A 270 -3.91 1.41 -0.96
N ASN A 271 -5.02 1.46 -1.68
CA ASN A 271 -5.55 2.71 -2.23
C ASN A 271 -6.09 3.62 -1.10
N MET A 272 -6.74 3.05 -0.08
CA MET A 272 -7.18 3.81 1.10
C MET A 272 -6.00 4.33 1.92
N LYS A 273 -4.89 3.59 2.02
CA LYS A 273 -3.66 4.10 2.65
C LYS A 273 -3.05 5.28 1.88
N ILE A 274 -3.08 5.24 0.56
CA ILE A 274 -2.60 6.36 -0.27
C ILE A 274 -3.47 7.61 -0.02
N ILE A 275 -4.79 7.43 0.11
CA ILE A 275 -5.71 8.52 0.49
C ILE A 275 -5.37 9.07 1.88
N ASP A 276 -5.19 8.20 2.88
CA ASP A 276 -4.80 8.59 4.25
C ASP A 276 -3.50 9.41 4.27
N ASP A 277 -2.47 8.89 3.61
CA ASP A 277 -1.18 9.55 3.48
C ASP A 277 -1.34 10.90 2.76
N TYR A 278 -2.15 10.99 1.69
CA TYR A 278 -2.42 12.24 0.97
C TYR A 278 -3.13 13.29 1.83
N ILE A 279 -4.18 12.89 2.56
CA ILE A 279 -4.96 13.78 3.43
C ILE A 279 -4.04 14.42 4.46
N ASN A 280 -3.25 13.60 5.16
CA ASN A 280 -2.41 14.06 6.25
C ASN A 280 -1.16 14.80 5.76
N GLU A 281 -0.63 14.45 4.59
CA GLU A 281 0.47 15.18 3.98
C GLU A 281 0.09 16.60 3.54
N ASN A 282 -1.15 16.78 3.07
CA ASN A 282 -1.62 18.06 2.56
C ASN A 282 -2.32 18.91 3.61
N TYR A 283 -3.14 18.33 4.48
CA TYR A 283 -4.08 19.09 5.34
C TYR A 283 -3.88 18.81 6.85
N GLY A 284 -3.23 17.69 7.20
CA GLY A 284 -3.03 17.26 8.59
C GLY A 284 -1.78 17.82 9.27
N TYR A 285 -1.86 17.94 10.59
CA TYR A 285 -0.73 18.22 11.48
C TYR A 285 -0.19 16.90 12.04
N THR A 286 0.65 16.23 11.25
CA THR A 286 1.03 14.83 11.51
C THR A 286 2.15 14.69 12.52
N LYS A 287 1.95 13.83 13.53
CA LYS A 287 3.06 13.44 14.41
C LYS A 287 4.08 12.60 13.63
N THR A 288 5.32 13.08 13.53
CA THR A 288 6.38 12.44 12.74
C THR A 288 7.64 12.26 13.57
N THR A 289 8.32 11.12 13.41
CA THR A 289 9.63 10.85 14.01
C THR A 289 10.75 11.23 13.04
N ARG A 290 11.78 11.94 13.51
CA ARG A 290 13.02 12.18 12.76
C ARG A 290 14.20 11.50 13.44
N ASN A 291 15.05 10.94 12.59
CA ASN A 291 16.39 10.50 12.95
C ASN A 291 17.43 11.47 12.38
N THR A 292 18.27 12.05 13.25
CA THR A 292 19.37 12.95 12.85
C THR A 292 20.69 12.55 13.49
N ILE A 293 21.78 13.18 13.05
CA ILE A 293 23.10 13.00 13.63
C ILE A 293 23.60 14.35 14.11
N ILE A 294 23.90 14.45 15.41
CA ILE A 294 24.65 15.56 15.99
C ILE A 294 26.06 15.09 16.31
N PHE A 295 27.05 15.94 16.04
CA PHE A 295 28.44 15.61 16.28
C PHE A 295 28.91 16.13 17.63
N ARG A 296 29.76 15.33 18.28
CA ARG A 296 30.51 15.72 19.46
C ARG A 296 32.00 15.62 19.14
N VAL A 297 32.79 16.54 19.67
CA VAL A 297 34.25 16.50 19.56
C VAL A 297 34.83 16.00 20.87
N GLU A 298 35.60 14.90 20.81
CA GLU A 298 36.28 14.41 22.00
C GLU A 298 37.56 15.21 22.28
N PRO A 299 37.84 15.52 23.56
CA PRO A 299 39.09 16.15 23.95
C PRO A 299 40.27 15.20 23.67
N LYS A 300 41.26 15.71 22.95
CA LYS A 300 42.58 15.08 22.79
C LYS A 300 43.71 16.02 23.15
N LYS A 301 43.82 17.13 22.42
CA LYS A 301 44.86 18.16 22.60
C LYS A 301 44.28 19.52 22.98
N HIS A 302 42.99 19.71 22.75
CA HIS A 302 42.25 20.93 23.00
C HIS A 302 41.02 20.60 23.84
N ASN A 303 40.50 21.59 24.57
CA ASN A 303 39.25 21.51 25.31
C ASN A 303 38.05 21.73 24.36
N TYR A 304 37.02 20.89 24.49
CA TYR A 304 35.77 20.95 23.74
C TYR A 304 34.52 20.85 24.65
N ASP A 305 34.61 21.34 25.89
CA ASP A 305 33.50 21.38 26.85
C ASP A 305 32.32 22.20 26.32
N ASP A 306 32.60 23.20 25.48
CA ASP A 306 31.60 23.96 24.71
C ASP A 306 30.79 23.04 23.78
N TYR A 307 31.42 22.12 23.04
CA TYR A 307 30.71 21.16 22.20
C TYR A 307 29.87 20.18 23.01
N GLN A 308 30.34 19.77 24.21
CA GLN A 308 29.54 18.92 25.08
C GLN A 308 28.29 19.64 25.58
N LYS A 309 28.43 20.89 26.03
CA LYS A 309 27.29 21.71 26.48
C LYS A 309 26.30 21.98 25.35
N ALA A 310 26.79 22.32 24.15
CA ALA A 310 25.94 22.52 22.99
C ALA A 310 25.18 21.25 22.60
N PHE A 311 25.83 20.08 22.69
CA PHE A 311 25.18 18.79 22.48
C PHE A 311 24.07 18.53 23.51
N GLU A 312 24.31 18.77 24.79
CA GLU A 312 23.30 18.61 25.85
C GLU A 312 22.08 19.51 25.60
N PHE A 313 22.31 20.78 25.25
CA PHE A 313 21.25 21.72 24.92
C PHE A 313 20.44 21.29 23.69
N VAL A 314 21.09 20.93 22.59
CA VAL A 314 20.35 20.54 21.38
C VAL A 314 19.59 19.23 21.57
N ALA A 315 20.15 18.27 22.32
CA ALA A 315 19.49 17.00 22.61
C ALA A 315 18.25 17.22 23.49
N ALA A 316 18.36 18.07 24.51
CA ALA A 316 17.21 18.48 25.31
C ALA A 316 16.15 19.19 24.45
N GLY A 317 16.57 20.14 23.62
CA GLY A 317 15.68 20.86 22.72
C GLY A 317 14.91 19.94 21.77
N TYR A 318 15.59 19.00 21.10
CA TYR A 318 14.94 18.04 20.21
C TYR A 318 13.94 17.13 20.93
N SER A 319 14.22 16.73 22.17
CA SER A 319 13.28 15.92 22.96
C SER A 319 11.97 16.65 23.29
N LEU A 320 11.99 17.99 23.25
CA LEU A 320 10.85 18.84 23.59
C LEU A 320 10.03 19.30 22.37
N LEU A 321 10.49 19.06 21.13
CA LEU A 321 9.84 19.58 19.91
C LEU A 321 8.36 19.19 19.76
N LEU A 322 7.96 18.01 20.27
CA LEU A 322 6.56 17.59 20.26
C LEU A 322 5.74 18.18 21.43
N SER A 323 6.33 18.23 22.63
CA SER A 323 5.60 18.51 23.88
C SER A 323 5.59 19.98 24.28
N ASP A 324 6.67 20.70 24.01
CA ASP A 324 6.85 22.12 24.34
C ASP A 324 7.81 22.78 23.34
N ASN A 325 7.24 23.21 22.21
CA ASN A 325 8.03 23.82 21.13
C ASN A 325 8.71 25.13 21.54
N THR A 326 8.16 25.86 22.52
CA THR A 326 8.76 27.12 22.98
C THR A 326 10.04 26.83 23.76
N ALA A 327 9.97 25.92 24.74
CA ALA A 327 11.16 25.48 25.47
C ALA A 327 12.16 24.77 24.55
N ALA A 328 11.69 23.99 23.57
CA ALA A 328 12.55 23.36 22.57
C ALA A 328 13.40 24.39 21.83
N ILE A 329 12.77 25.43 21.27
CA ILE A 329 13.44 26.50 20.52
C ILE A 329 14.46 27.24 21.40
N GLU A 330 14.15 27.50 22.66
CA GLU A 330 15.09 28.13 23.61
C GLU A 330 16.37 27.29 23.77
N GLN A 331 16.23 25.99 24.02
CA GLN A 331 17.39 25.10 24.19
C GLN A 331 18.21 24.98 22.90
N ILE A 332 17.55 24.89 21.73
CA ILE A 332 18.25 24.82 20.44
C ILE A 332 19.01 26.12 20.18
N ASN A 333 18.44 27.28 20.50
CA ASN A 333 19.12 28.57 20.37
C ASN A 333 20.34 28.68 21.31
N ASN A 334 20.28 28.13 22.52
CA ASN A 334 21.45 28.07 23.41
C ASN A 334 22.59 27.26 22.78
N ALA A 335 22.30 26.13 22.13
CA ALA A 335 23.30 25.36 21.40
C ALA A 335 23.88 26.13 20.21
N ILE A 336 23.02 26.80 19.43
CA ILE A 336 23.44 27.65 18.29
C ILE A 336 24.44 28.70 18.75
N GLN A 337 24.14 29.45 19.81
CA GLN A 337 25.03 30.51 20.31
C GLN A 337 26.42 29.97 20.69
N ILE A 338 26.48 28.78 21.30
CA ILE A 338 27.76 28.14 21.67
C ILE A 338 28.55 27.75 20.42
N TRP A 339 27.92 27.11 19.44
CA TRP A 339 28.59 26.73 18.19
C TRP A 339 29.02 27.93 17.36
N GLU A 340 28.21 28.99 17.27
CA GLU A 340 28.59 30.22 16.58
C GLU A 340 29.80 30.90 17.23
N LYS A 341 29.84 30.93 18.57
CA LYS A 341 31.01 31.43 19.29
C LYS A 341 32.26 30.59 19.01
N ALA A 342 32.15 29.27 19.01
CA ALA A 342 33.26 28.39 18.67
C ALA A 342 33.74 28.58 17.22
N MET A 343 32.82 28.85 16.29
CA MET A 343 33.15 29.09 14.88
C MET A 343 33.98 30.35 14.63
N LEU A 344 34.08 31.28 15.58
CA LEU A 344 35.01 32.42 15.50
C LEU A 344 36.47 31.98 15.53
N GLU A 345 36.78 30.81 16.07
CA GLU A 345 38.13 30.22 16.10
C GLU A 345 38.43 29.35 14.86
N SER A 346 37.50 29.26 13.92
CA SER A 346 37.65 28.41 12.73
C SER A 346 38.84 28.84 11.88
N ASP A 347 39.81 27.94 11.74
CA ASP A 347 40.91 28.06 10.79
C ASP A 347 41.02 26.76 9.98
N PRO A 348 40.24 26.64 8.88
CA PRO A 348 40.24 25.44 8.04
C PRO A 348 41.58 25.16 7.35
N SER A 349 42.47 26.14 7.26
CA SER A 349 43.79 25.99 6.65
C SER A 349 44.80 25.34 7.61
N ASN A 350 44.60 25.52 8.91
CA ASN A 350 45.49 25.04 9.94
C ASN A 350 44.99 23.73 10.59
N LYS A 351 45.62 22.61 10.23
CA LYS A 351 45.30 21.28 10.78
C LYS A 351 45.48 21.16 12.30
N LYS A 352 46.27 22.05 12.92
CA LYS A 352 46.55 22.08 14.37
C LYS A 352 45.62 23.01 15.15
N ALA A 353 44.88 23.88 14.47
CA ALA A 353 43.90 24.75 15.10
C ALA A 353 42.91 23.92 15.94
N ARG A 354 42.36 24.52 17.00
CA ARG A 354 41.26 23.92 17.76
C ARG A 354 40.14 23.60 16.79
N ILE A 355 39.62 24.61 16.11
CA ILE A 355 38.56 24.47 15.11
C ILE A 355 39.18 24.39 13.71
N ASN A 356 39.73 23.22 13.37
CA ASN A 356 40.29 22.97 12.03
C ASN A 356 39.19 22.68 10.98
N SER A 357 39.56 22.30 9.76
CA SER A 357 38.61 22.02 8.67
C SER A 357 37.57 20.94 9.01
N ASP A 358 37.97 19.85 9.67
CA ASP A 358 37.04 18.76 9.99
C ASP A 358 36.03 19.19 11.05
N ILE A 359 36.48 19.88 12.11
CA ILE A 359 35.56 20.44 13.12
C ILE A 359 34.66 21.49 12.50
N THR A 360 35.20 22.40 11.71
CA THR A 360 34.42 23.43 11.00
C THR A 360 33.26 22.80 10.21
N ILE A 361 33.51 21.72 9.49
CA ILE A 361 32.46 21.04 8.70
C ILE A 361 31.37 20.44 9.60
N ILE A 362 31.72 19.78 10.70
CA ILE A 362 30.70 19.17 11.58
C ILE A 362 29.91 20.22 12.34
N THR A 363 30.55 21.31 12.80
CA THR A 363 29.87 22.40 13.49
C THR A 363 28.90 23.11 12.55
N LEU A 364 29.26 23.28 11.28
CA LEU A 364 28.34 23.79 10.27
C LEU A 364 27.18 22.83 9.98
N LEU A 365 27.37 21.51 10.08
CA LEU A 365 26.28 20.53 9.94
C LEU A 365 25.32 20.59 11.15
N ASP A 366 25.86 20.67 12.36
CA ASP A 366 25.07 20.79 13.58
C ASP A 366 24.29 22.12 13.62
N LEU A 367 24.95 23.23 13.26
CA LEU A 367 24.30 24.54 13.09
C LEU A 367 23.21 24.49 12.01
N ALA A 368 23.45 23.84 10.87
CA ALA A 368 22.44 23.74 9.82
C ALA A 368 21.18 23.01 10.32
N GLU A 369 21.35 21.94 11.09
CA GLU A 369 20.24 21.19 11.71
C GLU A 369 19.53 21.99 12.78
N ALA A 370 20.27 22.67 13.67
CA ALA A 370 19.67 23.49 14.71
C ALA A 370 18.89 24.68 14.11
N TYR A 371 19.46 25.35 13.11
CA TYR A 371 18.79 26.44 12.38
C TYR A 371 17.52 25.99 11.66
N PHE A 372 17.53 24.78 11.09
CA PHE A 372 16.34 24.17 10.50
C PHE A 372 15.19 24.08 11.52
N TRP A 373 15.47 23.70 12.76
CA TRP A 373 14.46 23.48 13.79
C TRP A 373 13.93 24.76 14.46
N VAL A 374 14.70 25.84 14.44
CA VAL A 374 14.22 27.16 14.86
C VAL A 374 13.61 27.96 13.71
N ASN A 375 13.34 27.32 12.57
CA ASN A 375 12.79 27.90 11.35
C ASN A 375 13.64 29.02 10.71
N ASP A 376 14.94 29.07 11.01
CA ASP A 376 15.89 29.97 10.36
C ASP A 376 16.52 29.28 9.14
N PHE A 377 15.68 29.08 8.12
CA PHE A 377 16.05 28.35 6.92
C PHE A 377 17.18 29.05 6.13
N SER A 378 17.28 30.38 6.24
CA SER A 378 18.33 31.18 5.62
C SER A 378 19.70 30.88 6.22
N ASN A 379 19.82 30.86 7.55
CA ASN A 379 21.07 30.53 8.19
C ASN A 379 21.42 29.04 8.08
N SER A 380 20.41 28.17 8.03
CA SER A 380 20.61 26.75 7.71
C SER A 380 21.27 26.56 6.33
N ASP A 381 20.71 27.12 5.25
CA ASP A 381 21.31 26.99 3.92
C ASP A 381 22.67 27.72 3.81
N ARG A 382 22.84 28.85 4.52
CA ARG A 382 24.14 29.53 4.61
C ARG A 382 25.22 28.60 5.17
N CYS A 383 24.92 27.80 6.19
CA CYS A 383 25.85 26.81 6.72
C CYS A 383 26.19 25.73 5.68
N LEU A 384 25.19 25.23 4.96
CA LEU A 384 25.40 24.26 3.88
C LEU A 384 26.28 24.81 2.75
N ASN A 385 26.07 26.07 2.34
CA ASN A 385 26.90 26.77 1.36
C ASN A 385 28.36 26.90 1.81
N LYS A 386 28.58 27.26 3.09
CA LYS A 386 29.93 27.32 3.67
C LYS A 386 30.61 25.94 3.60
N ILE A 387 29.90 24.85 3.92
CA ILE A 387 30.45 23.50 3.80
C ILE A 387 30.86 23.19 2.36
N ILE A 388 30.03 23.54 1.36
CA ILE A 388 30.38 23.34 -0.06
C ILE A 388 31.64 24.13 -0.45
N GLY A 389 31.81 25.35 0.06
CA GLY A 389 32.99 26.17 -0.13
C GLY A 389 34.29 25.53 0.37
N LEU A 390 34.20 24.68 1.41
CA LEU A 390 35.32 23.88 1.94
C LEU A 390 35.69 22.66 1.07
N LYS A 391 35.08 22.53 -0.11
CA LYS A 391 35.33 21.45 -1.10
C LYS A 391 35.24 20.05 -0.48
N PRO A 392 34.09 19.68 0.11
CA PRO A 392 33.93 18.42 0.80
C PRO A 392 33.92 17.26 -0.20
N SER A 393 34.14 16.04 0.27
CA SER A 393 34.11 14.83 -0.57
C SER A 393 32.77 14.66 -1.29
N LYS A 394 32.75 13.95 -2.43
CA LYS A 394 31.52 13.69 -3.22
C LYS A 394 30.39 13.12 -2.36
N LYS A 395 30.71 12.20 -1.43
CA LYS A 395 29.73 11.62 -0.49
C LYS A 395 29.10 12.67 0.43
N LYS A 396 29.89 13.61 0.95
CA LYS A 396 29.40 14.72 1.79
C LYS A 396 28.54 15.69 0.96
N LYS A 397 28.92 16.00 -0.29
CA LYS A 397 28.09 16.82 -1.20
C LYS A 397 26.70 16.23 -1.43
N LYS A 398 26.62 14.94 -1.76
CA LYS A 398 25.32 14.25 -1.93
C LYS A 398 24.45 14.31 -0.67
N ARG A 399 25.06 14.20 0.53
CA ARG A 399 24.33 14.35 1.79
C ARG A 399 23.76 15.76 1.96
N ILE A 400 24.50 16.79 1.58
CA ILE A 400 24.05 18.19 1.61
C ILE A 400 22.91 18.42 0.62
N GLU A 401 22.99 17.87 -0.60
CA GLU A 401 21.92 17.97 -1.59
C GLU A 401 20.61 17.33 -1.08
N ASN A 402 20.69 16.13 -0.52
CA ASN A 402 19.53 15.49 0.11
C ASN A 402 18.96 16.33 1.25
N TYR A 403 19.84 16.90 2.09
CA TYR A 403 19.43 17.78 3.19
C TYR A 403 18.69 19.02 2.68
N ARG A 404 19.19 19.64 1.60
CA ARG A 404 18.54 20.81 0.98
C ARG A 404 17.12 20.52 0.49
N SER A 405 16.88 19.32 -0.03
CA SER A 405 15.53 18.92 -0.42
C SER A 405 14.58 18.95 0.78
N VAL A 406 15.01 18.42 1.92
CA VAL A 406 14.22 18.40 3.17
C VAL A 406 14.06 19.81 3.74
N LEU A 407 15.13 20.62 3.73
CA LEU A 407 15.11 22.02 4.15
C LEU A 407 14.09 22.83 3.34
N LYS A 408 14.10 22.67 2.01
CA LYS A 408 13.17 23.34 1.10
C LYS A 408 11.73 22.94 1.40
N GLU A 409 11.46 21.64 1.54
CA GLU A 409 10.11 21.15 1.83
C GLU A 409 9.60 21.65 3.19
N GLN A 410 10.43 21.63 4.24
CA GLN A 410 10.05 22.14 5.55
C GLN A 410 9.76 23.65 5.51
N LYS A 411 10.58 24.41 4.77
CA LYS A 411 10.38 25.85 4.58
C LYS A 411 9.04 26.12 3.91
N GLU A 412 8.72 25.44 2.81
CA GLU A 412 7.46 25.61 2.08
C GLU A 412 6.25 25.32 2.98
N ARG A 413 6.31 24.25 3.79
CA ARG A 413 5.27 23.94 4.77
C ARG A 413 5.15 25.03 5.84
N TRP A 414 6.27 25.49 6.40
CA TRP A 414 6.26 26.52 7.42
C TRP A 414 5.65 27.82 6.88
N GLU A 415 6.07 28.27 5.69
CA GLU A 415 5.56 29.48 5.04
C GLU A 415 4.06 29.38 4.75
N ALA A 416 3.57 28.21 4.31
CA ALA A 416 2.13 28.01 4.06
C ALA A 416 1.28 28.14 5.33
N ASN A 417 1.86 27.90 6.51
CA ASN A 417 1.15 27.84 7.79
C ASN A 417 1.27 29.12 8.65
N GLN A 418 1.94 30.16 8.15
CA GLN A 418 1.95 31.48 8.82
C GLN A 418 0.63 32.20 8.57
#